data_AF-A0A450Z1P0-F1
#
_entry.id   AF-A0A450Z1P0-F1
#
_cell.length_a   1.000
_cell.length_b   1.000
_cell.length_c   1.000
_cell.angle_alpha   90.00
_cell.angle_beta   90.00
_cell.angle_gamma   90.00
#
_symmetry.space_group_name_H-M   'P 1'
#
loop_
_entity.id
_entity.type
_entity.pdbx_description
1 polymer ?
#
loop_
_entity_poly.entity_id
_entity_poly.type
_entity_poly.pdbx_seq_one_letter_code
_entity_poly.pdbx_strand_id
1 'polypeptide(L)'
;METFEAQFLTQYRDLILPSHLKALYAMKECRTSLSHLMEVQCTECDHHLIMPHSCGHRSCPHCQHHESQQWLERQLKKQVPLGGPQPLDRIRGEISSDSGS
;
A
#
# COMPACT_ATOMS: atom_id res chain seq x y z
N MET A 1 -3.61 15.78 -4.48
CA MET A 1 -4.95 15.16 -4.54
C MET A 1 -5.95 15.95 -5.38
N GLU A 2 -5.82 17.28 -5.47
CA GLU A 2 -6.80 18.15 -6.13
C GLU A 2 -7.06 17.79 -7.60
N THR A 3 -6.04 17.33 -8.33
CA THR A 3 -6.16 16.99 -9.77
C THR A 3 -7.07 15.78 -10.05
N PHE A 4 -7.32 14.91 -9.07
CA PHE A 4 -8.07 13.66 -9.29
C PHE A 4 -9.44 13.61 -8.58
N GLU A 5 -9.66 14.49 -7.60
CA GLU A 5 -10.88 14.52 -6.79
C GLU A 5 -12.12 14.78 -7.64
N ALA A 6 -12.10 15.82 -8.48
CA ALA A 6 -13.24 16.21 -9.30
C ALA A 6 -13.66 15.10 -10.28
N GLN A 7 -12.67 14.45 -10.92
CA GLN A 7 -12.93 13.35 -11.86
C GLN A 7 -13.51 12.13 -11.12
N PHE A 8 -12.95 11.77 -9.96
CA PHE A 8 -13.46 10.69 -9.13
C PHE A 8 -14.91 10.93 -8.71
N LEU A 9 -15.22 12.12 -8.19
CA LEU A 9 -16.57 12.48 -7.75
C LEU A 9 -17.57 12.45 -8.90
N THR A 10 -17.15 12.89 -10.09
CA THR A 10 -18.01 12.87 -11.29
C THR A 10 -18.26 11.44 -11.76
N GLN A 11 -17.21 10.63 -11.86
CA GLN A 11 -17.29 9.28 -12.40
C GLN A 11 -18.08 8.33 -11.49
N TYR A 12 -17.96 8.46 -10.17
CA TYR A 12 -18.57 7.55 -9.20
C TYR A 12 -19.74 8.16 -8.44
N ARG A 13 -20.33 9.26 -8.93
CA ARG A 13 -21.36 10.05 -8.24
C ARG A 13 -22.49 9.22 -7.60
N ASP A 14 -22.98 8.19 -8.30
CA ASP A 14 -24.11 7.38 -7.87
C ASP A 14 -23.69 6.18 -6.98
N LEU A 15 -22.38 5.92 -6.85
CA LEU A 15 -21.79 4.82 -6.09
C LEU A 15 -21.01 5.28 -4.85
N ILE A 16 -20.81 6.58 -4.70
CA ILE A 16 -20.04 7.15 -3.59
C ILE A 16 -20.85 7.10 -2.30
N LEU A 17 -20.30 6.40 -1.31
CA LEU A 17 -20.82 6.36 0.05
C LEU A 17 -20.29 7.55 0.85
N PRO A 18 -21.03 8.03 1.87
CA PRO A 18 -20.54 9.08 2.77
C PRO A 18 -19.19 8.77 3.44
N SER A 19 -18.90 7.49 3.68
CA SER A 19 -17.61 7.03 4.21
C SER A 19 -16.44 7.28 3.24
N HIS A 20 -16.66 7.18 1.93
CA HIS A 20 -15.65 7.49 0.92
C HIS A 20 -15.34 8.98 0.89
N LEU A 21 -16.35 9.84 1.01
CA LEU A 21 -16.16 11.29 1.11
C LEU A 21 -15.35 11.65 2.36
N LYS A 22 -15.71 11.09 3.52
CA LYS A 22 -14.94 11.29 4.76
C LYS A 22 -13.48 10.86 4.61
N ALA A 23 -13.24 9.73 3.95
CA ALA A 23 -11.89 9.25 3.68
C ALA A 23 -11.12 10.23 2.77
N LEU A 24 -11.75 10.73 1.70
CA LEU A 24 -11.14 11.71 0.79
C LEU A 24 -10.78 13.02 1.50
N TYR A 25 -11.69 13.57 2.31
CA TYR A 25 -11.41 14.80 3.08
C TYR A 25 -10.26 14.60 4.06
N ALA A 26 -10.28 13.51 4.84
CA ALA A 26 -9.20 13.22 5.77
C ALA A 26 -7.84 13.09 5.04
N MET A 27 -7.81 12.42 3.88
CA MET A 27 -6.60 12.29 3.08
C MET A 27 -6.11 13.63 2.51
N LYS A 28 -7.02 14.53 2.13
CA LYS A 28 -6.69 15.85 1.57
C LYS A 28 -6.01 16.77 2.59
N GLU A 29 -6.44 16.72 3.85
CA GLU A 29 -5.88 17.54 4.92
C GLU A 29 -4.63 16.92 5.56
N CYS A 30 -4.49 15.59 5.49
CA CYS A 30 -3.42 14.85 6.13
C CYS A 30 -2.02 15.38 5.80
N ARG A 31 -1.25 15.74 6.83
CA ARG A 31 0.13 16.26 6.71
C ARG A 31 0.25 17.52 5.83
N THR A 32 -0.80 18.33 5.78
CA THR A 32 -0.79 19.65 5.12
C THR A 32 -0.91 20.77 6.15
N SER A 33 -0.78 22.02 5.71
CA SER A 33 -1.03 23.20 6.55
C SER A 33 -2.47 23.32 7.06
N LEU A 34 -3.42 22.55 6.50
CA LEU A 34 -4.80 22.50 6.97
C LEU A 34 -4.98 21.59 8.19
N SER A 35 -4.04 20.69 8.44
CA SER A 35 -4.07 19.86 9.65
C SER A 35 -3.53 20.64 10.85
N HIS A 36 -3.91 20.21 12.06
CA HIS A 36 -3.27 20.69 13.28
C HIS A 36 -1.76 20.53 13.19
N LEU A 37 -1.02 21.39 13.88
CA LEU A 37 0.43 21.30 13.98
C LEU A 37 0.85 20.68 15.32
N MET A 38 1.90 19.90 15.28
CA MET A 38 2.55 19.29 16.44
C MET A 38 3.97 19.79 16.54
N GLU A 39 4.39 20.18 17.74
CA GLU A 39 5.80 20.37 18.06
C GLU A 39 6.37 19.02 18.53
N VAL A 40 7.44 18.59 17.88
CA VAL A 40 8.20 17.40 18.25
C VAL A 40 9.55 17.84 18.72
N GLN A 41 9.89 17.45 19.95
CA GLN A 41 11.17 17.73 20.56
C GLN A 41 11.94 16.43 20.77
N CYS A 42 13.22 16.43 20.44
CA CYS A 42 14.13 15.35 20.78
C CYS A 42 14.37 15.33 22.29
N THR A 43 14.38 14.14 22.90
CA THR A 43 14.69 14.01 24.34
C THR A 43 16.18 14.13 24.65
N GLU A 44 17.04 13.96 23.65
CA GLU A 44 18.50 13.88 23.80
C GLU A 44 19.25 15.12 23.30
N CYS A 45 18.57 16.07 22.65
CA CYS A 45 19.17 17.32 22.16
C CYS A 45 18.15 18.44 21.98
N ASP A 46 18.61 19.68 21.78
CA ASP A 46 17.77 20.88 21.60
C ASP A 46 17.02 20.96 20.25
N HIS A 47 17.02 19.87 19.48
CA HIS A 47 16.31 19.84 18.21
C HIS A 47 14.80 19.74 18.44
N HIS A 48 14.07 20.70 17.88
CA HIS A 48 12.62 20.69 17.81
C HIS A 48 12.17 21.03 16.39
N LEU A 49 11.02 20.50 16.00
CA LEU A 49 10.42 20.76 14.70
C LEU A 49 8.89 20.85 14.83
N ILE A 50 8.30 21.71 14.01
CA ILE A 50 6.86 21.79 13.87
C ILE A 50 6.46 20.95 12.65
N MET A 51 5.55 20.00 12.85
CA MET A 51 5.06 19.13 11.79
C MET A 51 3.53 19.06 11.75
N PRO A 52 2.95 18.95 10.56
CA PRO A 52 1.52 18.75 10.41
C PRO A 52 1.10 17.35 10.88
N HIS A 53 -0.05 17.27 11.57
CA HIS A 53 -0.60 16.03 12.10
C HIS A 53 -1.02 15.05 10.99
N SER A 54 -0.97 13.77 11.31
CA SER A 54 -1.61 12.71 10.52
C SER A 54 -3.13 12.74 10.74
N CYS A 55 -3.90 12.43 9.70
CA CYS A 55 -5.37 12.40 9.78
C CYS A 55 -5.93 11.15 10.51
N GLY A 56 -5.11 10.12 10.74
CA GLY A 56 -5.51 8.89 11.42
C GLY A 56 -6.49 7.98 10.65
N HIS A 57 -6.87 8.33 9.41
CA HIS A 57 -7.82 7.53 8.65
C HIS A 57 -7.15 6.25 8.10
N ARG A 58 -7.73 5.08 8.36
CA ARG A 58 -7.18 3.76 7.98
C ARG A 58 -6.89 3.55 6.49
N SER A 59 -7.55 4.32 5.61
CA SER A 59 -7.33 4.25 4.16
C SER A 59 -6.34 5.30 3.66
N CYS A 60 -5.81 6.16 4.54
CA CYS A 60 -4.91 7.22 4.14
C CYS A 60 -3.51 6.65 3.84
N PRO A 61 -2.97 6.83 2.62
CA PRO A 61 -1.65 6.30 2.27
C PRO A 61 -0.53 6.95 3.07
N HIS A 62 -0.66 8.22 3.47
CA HIS A 62 0.32 8.87 4.34
C HIS A 62 0.36 8.29 5.76
N CYS A 63 -0.79 7.86 6.29
CA CYS A 63 -0.86 7.25 7.62
C CYS A 63 -0.41 5.79 7.58
N GLN A 64 -0.84 5.04 6.54
CA GLN A 64 -0.55 3.61 6.41
C GLN A 64 0.80 3.30 5.72
N HIS A 65 1.61 4.31 5.37
CA HIS A 65 2.85 4.10 4.62
C HIS A 65 3.77 3.11 5.33
N HIS A 66 4.05 3.33 6.62
CA HIS A 66 5.00 2.48 7.35
C HIS A 66 4.53 1.02 7.43
N GLU A 67 3.25 0.80 7.78
CA GLU A 67 2.69 -0.56 7.87
C GLU A 67 2.65 -1.26 6.50
N SER A 68 2.29 -0.54 5.45
CA SER A 68 2.24 -1.08 4.08
C SER A 68 3.63 -1.44 3.55
N GLN A 69 4.65 -0.62 3.83
CA GLN A 69 6.04 -0.95 3.48
C GLN A 69 6.53 -2.19 4.23
N GLN A 70 6.32 -2.25 5.56
CA GLN A 70 6.68 -3.44 6.33
C GLN A 70 5.98 -4.70 5.82
N TRP A 71 4.70 -4.60 5.48
CA TRP A 71 3.96 -5.73 4.92
C TRP A 71 4.56 -6.17 3.58
N LEU A 72 4.87 -5.22 2.70
CA LEU A 72 5.48 -5.49 1.39
C LEU A 72 6.84 -6.18 1.54
N GLU A 73 7.71 -5.67 2.40
CA GLU A 73 9.01 -6.28 2.69
C GLU A 73 8.89 -7.73 3.19
N ARG A 74 7.90 -8.00 4.05
CA ARG A 74 7.61 -9.37 4.52
C ARG A 74 7.11 -10.26 3.39
N GLN A 75 6.29 -9.76 2.47
CA GLN A 75 5.83 -10.54 1.32
C GLN A 75 6.99 -10.86 0.37
N LEU A 76 7.85 -9.88 0.09
CA LEU A 76 9.04 -10.07 -0.76
C LEU A 76 9.96 -11.17 -0.20
N LYS A 77 10.16 -11.20 1.12
CA LYS A 77 10.95 -12.26 1.78
C LYS A 77 10.33 -13.67 1.69
N LYS A 78 9.02 -13.77 1.46
CA LYS A 78 8.30 -15.04 1.31
C LYS A 78 8.19 -15.52 -0.14
N GLN A 79 8.69 -14.74 -1.11
CA GLN A 79 8.64 -15.13 -2.51
C GLN A 79 9.45 -16.41 -2.71
N VAL A 80 8.79 -17.45 -3.20
CA VAL A 80 9.47 -18.66 -3.69
C VAL A 80 10.02 -18.39 -5.09
N PRO A 81 11.18 -18.96 -5.45
CA PRO A 81 11.72 -18.81 -6.79
C PRO A 81 10.70 -19.25 -7.84
N LEU A 82 10.50 -18.43 -8.87
CA LEU A 82 9.68 -18.78 -10.04
C LEU A 82 10.28 -19.93 -10.88
N GLY A 83 11.45 -20.45 -10.48
CA GLY A 83 12.16 -21.56 -11.11
C GLY A 83 11.82 -22.95 -10.57
N GLY A 84 10.61 -23.15 -10.04
CA GLY A 84 10.10 -24.52 -9.87
C GLY A 84 10.06 -25.23 -11.23
N PRO A 85 10.24 -26.57 -11.29
CA PRO A 85 10.22 -27.29 -12.57
C PRO A 85 8.94 -27.00 -13.34
N GLN A 86 9.08 -26.68 -14.63
CA GLN A 86 7.95 -26.36 -15.49
C GLN A 86 7.05 -27.60 -15.60
N PRO A 87 5.71 -27.46 -15.66
CA PRO A 87 4.79 -28.60 -15.76
C PRO A 87 5.08 -29.56 -16.93
N LEU A 88 5.79 -29.09 -17.96
CA LEU A 88 6.18 -29.85 -19.15
C LEU A 88 7.33 -30.84 -18.90
N ASP A 89 8.16 -30.63 -17.88
CA ASP A 89 9.26 -31.55 -17.55
C ASP A 89 8.76 -32.85 -16.89
N ARG A 90 7.50 -32.87 -16.43
CA ARG A 90 6.88 -34.05 -15.80
C ARG A 90 6.36 -35.08 -16.82
N ILE A 91 6.10 -34.68 -18.07
CA ILE A 91 5.53 -35.58 -19.10
C ILE A 91 6.64 -36.38 -19.81
N ARG A 92 7.87 -35.87 -19.83
CA ARG A 92 8.98 -36.49 -20.58
C ARG A 92 9.60 -37.72 -19.89
N GLY A 93 9.21 -38.01 -18.64
CA GLY A 93 9.70 -39.15 -17.85
C GLY A 93 8.94 -40.46 -18.05
N GLU A 94 7.80 -40.47 -18.74
CA GLU A 94 6.91 -41.65 -18.85
C GLU A 94 6.94 -42.34 -20.22
N ILE A 95 7.79 -41.89 -21.16
CA ILE A 95 7.89 -42.42 -22.54
C ILE A 95 9.24 -43.08 -22.85
N SER A 96 9.86 -43.75 -21.88
CA SER A 96 11.11 -44.50 -22.08
C SER A 96 11.18 -45.75 -21.23
N SER A 97 10.22 -46.66 -21.41
CA SER A 97 10.38 -48.07 -21.07
C SER A 97 9.20 -48.89 -21.60
N ASP A 98 9.13 -49.08 -22.92
CA ASP A 98 8.56 -50.31 -23.48
C ASP A 98 9.04 -50.53 -24.93
N SER A 99 10.29 -50.97 -25.09
CA SER A 99 10.77 -51.63 -26.32
C SER A 99 12.01 -52.44 -25.99
N GLY A 100 11.81 -53.71 -25.62
CA GLY A 100 12.88 -54.67 -25.41
C GLY A 100 12.35 -56.08 -25.65
N SER A 101 12.50 -56.53 -26.91
CA SER A 101 12.43 -57.94 -27.31
C SER A 101 13.56 -58.77 -26.69
#